data_AF-A0A316DW46-F1
#
_entry.id   AF-A0A316DW46-F1
#
_cell.length_a   1.000
_cell.length_b   1.000
_cell.length_c   1.000
_cell.angle_alpha   90.00
_cell.angle_beta   90.00
_cell.angle_gamma   90.00
#
_symmetry.space_group_name_H-M   'P 1'
#
loop_
_entity.id
_entity.type
_entity.pdbx_description
1 polymer ?
#
loop_
_entity_poly.entity_id
_entity_poly.type
_entity_poly.pdbx_seq_one_letter_code
_entity_poly.pdbx_strand_id
1 'polypeptide(L)'
;MELNPSNAGGREIEFTRQEIKVLKLAADGLLNKEITDNLKIAETTVKRHRQNCMSKLGIKGKQAMNRFLMKLNTQNINQVPQNWY
;
A
#
# COMPACT_ATOMS: atom_id res chain seq x y z
N MET A 1 -6.56 24.33 15.54
CA MET A 1 -5.61 23.53 14.73
C MET A 1 -5.33 22.29 15.54
N GLU A 2 -6.19 21.27 15.40
CA GLU A 2 -6.22 20.15 16.35
C GLU A 2 -5.01 19.24 16.13
N LEU A 3 -4.18 19.15 17.15
CA LEU A 3 -3.08 18.21 17.28
C LEU A 3 -3.69 16.84 17.65
N ASN A 4 -3.62 15.86 16.75
CA ASN A 4 -4.14 14.52 16.98
C ASN A 4 -3.15 13.70 17.86
N PRO A 5 -3.57 13.19 19.02
CA PRO A 5 -2.73 12.43 19.94
C PRO A 5 -2.71 10.93 19.57
N SER A 6 -1.93 10.56 18.54
CA SER A 6 -1.64 9.16 18.21
C SER A 6 -0.15 8.86 18.34
N ASN A 7 0.48 9.30 19.42
CA ASN A 7 1.87 8.95 19.71
C ASN A 7 1.89 7.67 20.58
N ALA A 8 1.64 6.53 19.95
CA ALA A 8 1.79 5.20 20.53
C ALA A 8 2.79 4.38 19.70
N GLY A 9 4.07 4.73 19.73
CA GLY A 9 5.21 3.84 19.48
C GLY A 9 5.30 3.02 18.17
N GLY A 10 4.36 3.15 17.23
CA GLY A 10 4.34 2.51 15.93
C GLY A 10 4.41 3.59 14.87
N ARG A 11 5.43 3.56 14.01
CA ARG A 11 5.52 4.49 12.88
C ARG A 11 4.31 4.24 11.97
N GLU A 12 3.31 5.11 12.01
CA GLU A 12 2.23 5.10 11.02
C GLU A 12 2.83 5.50 9.67
N ILE A 13 2.82 4.56 8.72
CA ILE A 13 3.41 4.77 7.40
C ILE A 13 2.33 5.38 6.52
N GLU A 14 2.51 6.66 6.16
CA GLU A 14 1.57 7.37 5.32
C GLU A 14 1.79 7.06 3.83
N PHE A 15 0.80 6.39 3.22
CA PHE A 15 0.75 6.14 1.79
C PHE A 15 -0.13 7.18 1.10
N THR A 16 0.25 7.56 -0.11
CA THR A 16 -0.61 8.39 -0.97
C THR A 16 -1.82 7.57 -1.44
N ARG A 17 -2.89 8.26 -1.84
CA ARG A 17 -4.11 7.59 -2.37
C ARG A 17 -3.81 6.61 -3.51
N GLN A 18 -2.84 6.90 -4.38
CA GLN A 18 -2.46 6.01 -5.48
C GLN A 18 -1.65 4.79 -5.00
N GLU A 19 -0.75 4.99 -4.05
CA GLU A 19 0.01 3.90 -3.41
C GLU A 19 -0.92 2.93 -2.69
N ILE A 20 -1.92 3.46 -1.96
CA ILE A 20 -2.94 2.65 -1.28
C ILE A 20 -3.72 1.79 -2.29
N LYS A 21 -4.18 2.39 -3.40
CA LYS A 21 -4.88 1.66 -4.47
C LYS A 21 -4.04 0.53 -5.04
N VAL A 22 -2.78 0.80 -5.33
CA VAL A 22 -1.84 -0.21 -5.84
C VAL A 22 -1.59 -1.32 -4.82
N LEU A 23 -1.44 -0.98 -3.53
CA LEU A 23 -1.24 -1.96 -2.45
C LEU A 23 -2.47 -2.87 -2.26
N LYS A 24 -3.69 -2.31 -2.31
CA LYS A 24 -4.94 -3.08 -2.18
C LYS A 24 -5.06 -4.11 -3.29
N LEU A 25 -4.98 -3.67 -4.55
CA LEU A 25 -5.08 -4.57 -5.70
C LEU A 25 -3.96 -5.62 -5.70
N ALA A 26 -2.74 -5.23 -5.29
CA ALA A 26 -1.65 -6.18 -5.15
C ALA A 26 -1.84 -7.19 -4.01
N ALA A 27 -2.51 -6.81 -2.92
CA ALA A 27 -2.87 -7.70 -1.82
C ALA A 27 -3.98 -8.68 -2.20
N ASP A 28 -4.88 -8.24 -3.08
CA ASP A 28 -5.90 -9.09 -3.72
C ASP A 28 -5.30 -10.09 -4.74
N GLY A 29 -3.98 -10.04 -4.96
CA GLY A 29 -3.25 -10.97 -5.81
C GLY A 29 -3.12 -10.55 -7.27
N LEU A 30 -3.57 -9.34 -7.64
CA LEU A 30 -3.49 -8.87 -9.02
C LEU A 30 -2.04 -8.63 -9.46
N LEU A 31 -1.75 -9.00 -10.70
CA LEU A 31 -0.48 -8.73 -11.38
C LEU A 31 -0.38 -7.25 -11.76
N ASN A 32 0.85 -6.75 -11.96
CA ASN A 32 1.07 -5.35 -12.37
C ASN A 32 0.25 -4.97 -13.61
N LYS A 33 0.11 -5.88 -14.59
CA LYS A 33 -0.71 -5.67 -15.78
C LYS A 33 -2.20 -5.50 -15.42
N GLU A 34 -2.73 -6.36 -14.57
CA GLU A 34 -4.13 -6.23 -14.13
C GLU A 34 -4.37 -4.97 -13.31
N ILE A 35 -3.38 -4.54 -12.51
CA ILE A 35 -3.42 -3.25 -11.81
C ILE A 35 -3.43 -2.08 -12.80
N THR A 36 -2.68 -2.17 -13.90
CA THR A 36 -2.72 -1.13 -14.96
C THR A 36 -4.09 -1.03 -15.60
N ASP A 37 -4.73 -2.16 -15.90
CA ASP A 37 -6.07 -2.19 -16.47
C ASP A 37 -7.11 -1.62 -15.50
N ASN A 38 -6.99 -1.93 -14.19
CA ASN A 38 -7.91 -1.44 -13.16
C ASN A 38 -7.76 0.06 -12.88
N LEU A 39 -6.51 0.56 -12.81
CA LEU A 39 -6.23 1.95 -12.45
C LEU A 39 -6.11 2.88 -13.67
N LYS A 40 -6.10 2.33 -14.89
CA LYS A 40 -5.90 3.04 -16.16
C LYS A 40 -4.61 3.89 -16.16
N ILE A 41 -3.52 3.33 -15.64
CA ILE A 41 -2.18 3.96 -15.59
C ILE A 41 -1.12 3.04 -16.20
N ALA A 42 0.04 3.59 -16.56
CA ALA A 42 1.13 2.80 -17.15
C ALA A 42 1.78 1.83 -16.15
N GLU A 43 2.28 0.68 -16.64
CA GLU A 43 2.94 -0.34 -15.80
C GLU A 43 4.19 0.21 -15.10
N THR A 44 4.91 1.12 -15.75
CA THR A 44 6.05 1.86 -15.17
C THR A 44 5.63 2.68 -13.95
N THR A 45 4.41 3.23 -13.97
CA THR A 45 3.83 4.02 -12.86
C THR A 45 3.43 3.10 -11.71
N VAL A 46 2.82 1.94 -12.00
CA VAL A 46 2.56 0.90 -10.98
C VAL A 46 3.86 0.45 -10.32
N LYS A 47 4.91 0.17 -11.10
CA LYS A 47 6.24 -0.19 -10.57
C LYS A 47 6.81 0.90 -9.67
N ARG A 48 6.71 2.17 -10.07
CA ARG A 48 7.14 3.32 -9.25
C ARG A 48 6.36 3.41 -7.94
N HIS A 49 5.03 3.30 -7.96
CA HIS A 49 4.23 3.28 -6.74
C HIS A 49 4.64 2.14 -5.81
N ARG A 50 4.83 0.93 -6.33
CA ARG A 50 5.32 -0.21 -5.52
C ARG A 50 6.69 0.06 -4.91
N GLN A 51 7.61 0.68 -5.66
CA GLN A 51 8.93 1.06 -5.15
C GLN A 51 8.82 2.08 -4.02
N ASN A 52 8.01 3.12 -4.19
CA ASN A 52 7.79 4.10 -3.14
C ASN A 52 7.17 3.46 -1.90
N CYS A 53 6.20 2.55 -2.06
CA CYS A 53 5.65 1.79 -0.94
C CYS A 53 6.71 0.98 -0.21
N MET A 54 7.55 0.24 -0.96
CA MET A 54 8.66 -0.54 -0.37
C MET A 54 9.64 0.34 0.39
N SER A 55 10.00 1.52 -0.15
CA SER A 55 10.85 2.49 0.53
C SER A 55 10.23 3.02 1.82
N LYS A 56 8.94 3.37 1.79
CA LYS A 56 8.19 3.83 2.97
C LYS A 56 8.06 2.74 4.05
N LEU A 57 7.91 1.49 3.62
CA LEU A 57 7.89 0.29 4.49
C LEU A 57 9.27 -0.12 5.00
N GLY A 58 10.36 0.44 4.45
CA GLY A 58 11.73 0.01 4.75
C GLY A 58 12.03 -1.43 4.31
N ILE A 59 11.23 -2.01 3.41
CA ILE A 59 11.41 -3.38 2.91
C ILE A 59 12.13 -3.37 1.57
N LYS A 60 12.93 -4.41 1.32
CA LYS A 60 13.65 -4.59 0.06
C LYS A 60 13.28 -5.92 -0.58
N GLY A 61 13.02 -5.87 -1.88
CA GLY A 61 12.80 -7.04 -2.71
C GLY A 61 11.34 -7.53 -2.79
N LYS A 62 11.04 -8.23 -3.88
CA LYS A 62 9.71 -8.75 -4.23
C LYS A 62 9.14 -9.70 -3.16
N GLN A 63 9.97 -10.56 -2.57
CA GLN A 63 9.54 -11.52 -1.54
C GLN A 63 9.07 -10.82 -0.26
N ALA A 64 9.77 -9.75 0.16
CA ALA A 64 9.36 -8.98 1.34
C ALA A 64 8.05 -8.23 1.09
N MET A 65 7.88 -7.66 -0.11
CA MET A 65 6.64 -7.04 -0.54
C MET A 65 5.48 -8.05 -0.55
N ASN A 66 5.67 -9.23 -1.13
CA ASN A 66 4.64 -10.26 -1.16
C ASN A 66 4.24 -10.74 0.24
N ARG A 67 5.20 -10.89 1.16
CA ARG A 67 4.91 -11.20 2.57
C ARG A 67 4.09 -10.11 3.26
N PHE A 68 4.41 -8.84 2.98
CA PHE A 68 3.64 -7.71 3.50
C PHE A 68 2.22 -7.69 2.93
N LEU A 69 2.07 -7.86 1.62
CA LEU A 69 0.76 -7.94 0.94
C LEU A 69 -0.09 -9.11 1.46
N MET A 70 0.52 -10.27 1.70
CA MET A 70 -0.17 -11.42 2.30
C MET A 70 -0.68 -11.09 3.71
N LYS A 71 0.14 -10.43 4.53
CA LYS A 71 -0.30 -9.95 5.85
C LYS A 71 -1.44 -8.94 5.75
N LEU A 72 -1.40 -8.02 4.78
CA LEU A 72 -2.49 -7.07 4.55
C LEU A 72 -3.79 -7.77 4.16
N ASN A 73 -3.74 -8.80 3.30
CA ASN A 73 -4.94 -9.54 2.90
C ASN A 73 -5.53 -10.38 4.05
N THR A 74 -4.68 -10.97 4.91
CA THR A 74 -5.14 -11.73 6.08
C THR A 74 -5.72 -10.83 7.16
N GLN A 75 -5.25 -9.59 7.27
CA GLN A 75 -5.84 -8.56 8.13
C GLN A 75 -7.04 -7.95 7.40
N ASN A 76 -8.17 -8.68 7.43
CA ASN A 76 -9.52 -8.29 7.03
C ASN A 76 -9.66 -6.80 6.63
N ILE A 77 -9.90 -6.56 5.33
CA ILE A 77 -10.16 -5.29 4.60
C ILE A 77 -11.11 -4.27 5.28
N ASN A 78 -11.70 -4.63 6.42
CA ASN A 78 -12.52 -3.80 7.30
C ASN A 78 -11.72 -2.86 8.24
N GLN A 79 -10.38 -2.85 8.19
CA GLN A 79 -9.55 -1.94 9.01
C GLN A 79 -8.64 -1.00 8.23
N VAL A 80 -8.96 -0.64 6.98
CA VAL A 80 -8.41 0.61 6.45
C VAL A 80 -9.16 1.74 7.14
N PRO A 81 -8.52 2.55 8.00
CA PRO A 81 -9.20 3.63 8.69
C PRO A 81 -9.84 4.54 7.64
N GLN A 82 -11.15 4.80 7.78
CA GLN A 82 -11.91 5.68 6.88
C GLN A 82 -11.36 7.13 6.88
N ASN A 83 -10.37 7.43 7.72
CA ASN A 83 -9.77 8.75 7.89
C ASN A 83 -8.48 8.98 7.07
N TRP A 84 -8.21 8.17 6.04
CA TRP A 84 -7.10 8.40 5.08
C TRP A 84 -7.46 9.38 3.96
N TYR A 85 -8.09 10.52 4.30
CA TYR A 85 -8.48 11.57 3.37
C TYR A 85 -7.69 12.85 3.52
#